data_AF-A0A5K1FLU4-F1
#
_entry.id   AF-A0A5K1FLU4-F1
#
_cell.length_a   1.000
_cell.length_b   1.000
_cell.length_c   1.000
_cell.angle_alpha   90.00
_cell.angle_beta   90.00
_cell.angle_gamma   90.00
#
_symmetry.space_group_name_H-M   'P 1'
#
loop_
_entity.id
_entity.type
_entity.pdbx_description
1 polymer ?
#
loop_
_entity_poly.entity_id
_entity_poly.type
_entity_poly.pdbx_seq_one_letter_code
_entity_poly.pdbx_strand_id
1 'polypeptide(L)'
;MLYPPHDCLVGSSLPSKFCPDTIYMILKDLTPNNLRIFWESKNFKGHTDMEESWYQNEFSVEKITDAILQKWINASPNDEPHLPVPNLFVPTDLAIKEVQQTKYPFLLRKTSFSRLWYKPDALFCTLKAFVKIDFSCPKSRHSSDAEAVTDIFTRLLMDYLNDYAYDAQVA
;
A
#
# COMPACT_ATOMS: atom_id res chain seq x y z
N MET A 1 18.65 22.94 -0.29
CA MET A 1 18.31 21.82 -1.19
C MET A 1 18.88 20.55 -0.57
N LEU A 2 18.08 19.48 -0.49
CA LEU A 2 18.48 18.20 0.10
C LEU A 2 19.46 17.39 -0.78
N TYR A 3 19.57 17.73 -2.07
CA TYR A 3 20.39 17.04 -3.06
C TYR A 3 21.27 18.01 -3.86
N PRO A 4 22.42 17.57 -4.38
CA PRO A 4 23.25 18.37 -5.27
C PRO A 4 22.56 18.60 -6.63
N PRO A 5 22.95 19.64 -7.39
CA PRO A 5 22.28 20.01 -8.65
C PRO A 5 22.15 18.88 -9.69
N HIS A 6 23.13 17.98 -9.76
CA HIS A 6 23.13 16.86 -10.71
C HIS A 6 22.14 15.75 -10.31
N ASP A 7 21.77 15.67 -9.04
CA ASP A 7 20.85 14.65 -8.52
C ASP A 7 19.43 15.20 -8.29
N CYS A 8 19.16 16.48 -8.62
CA CYS A 8 17.86 17.10 -8.34
C CYS A 8 16.65 16.34 -8.90
N LEU A 9 16.81 15.60 -10.01
CA LEU A 9 15.74 14.83 -10.64
C LEU A 9 15.62 13.39 -10.13
N VAL A 10 16.70 12.84 -9.57
CA VAL A 10 16.85 11.38 -9.36
C VAL A 10 17.23 10.99 -7.94
N GLY A 11 17.73 11.92 -7.12
CA GLY A 11 18.33 11.65 -5.82
C GLY A 11 17.39 11.00 -4.81
N SER A 12 16.08 11.18 -4.95
CA SER A 12 15.06 10.52 -4.12
C SER A 12 14.68 9.11 -4.60
N SER A 13 15.02 8.74 -5.83
CA SER A 13 14.42 7.60 -6.53
C SER A 13 15.43 6.56 -6.99
N LEU A 14 16.70 6.94 -7.20
CA LEU A 14 17.76 6.00 -7.55
C LEU A 14 18.56 5.58 -6.30
N PRO A 15 18.42 4.32 -5.84
CA PRO A 15 19.32 3.78 -4.84
C PRO A 15 20.73 3.68 -5.44
N SER A 16 21.72 4.26 -4.76
CA SER A 16 23.08 4.38 -5.30
C SER A 16 24.09 3.43 -4.63
N LYS A 17 23.98 3.21 -3.31
CA LYS A 17 24.93 2.41 -2.53
C LYS A 17 24.21 1.60 -1.46
N PHE A 18 24.46 0.30 -1.43
CA PHE A 18 24.04 -0.55 -0.32
C PHE A 18 25.02 -0.38 0.85
N CYS A 19 24.51 0.08 2.01
CA CYS A 19 25.30 0.31 3.21
C CYS A 19 24.74 -0.51 4.38
N PRO A 20 25.23 -1.74 4.62
CA PRO A 20 24.71 -2.61 5.68
C PRO A 20 24.92 -2.00 7.08
N ASP A 21 26.02 -1.28 7.30
CA ASP A 21 26.32 -0.65 8.60
C ASP A 21 25.24 0.36 9.02
N THR A 22 24.72 1.14 8.08
CA THR A 22 23.62 2.09 8.33
C THR A 22 22.34 1.35 8.70
N ILE A 23 22.06 0.22 8.03
CA ILE A 23 20.89 -0.62 8.35
C ILE A 23 21.03 -1.17 9.76
N TYR A 24 22.17 -1.75 10.11
CA TYR A 24 22.42 -2.28 11.46
C TYR A 24 22.39 -1.19 12.54
N MET A 25 22.86 0.01 12.23
CA MET A 25 22.79 1.16 13.13
C MET A 25 21.33 1.50 13.46
N ILE A 26 20.46 1.62 12.44
CA ILE A 26 19.03 1.91 12.65
C ILE A 26 18.34 0.75 13.38
N LEU A 27 18.62 -0.50 13.00
CA LEU A 27 18.02 -1.67 13.67
C LEU A 27 18.36 -1.75 15.16
N LYS A 28 19.56 -1.29 15.58
CA LYS A 28 19.94 -1.22 16.99
C LYS A 28 19.13 -0.20 17.79
N ASP A 29 18.56 0.82 17.13
CA ASP A 29 17.73 1.82 17.78
C ASP A 29 16.26 1.36 17.91
N LEU A 30 15.84 0.34 17.16
CA LEU A 30 14.50 -0.25 17.21
C LEU A 30 14.36 -1.20 18.42
N THR A 31 14.45 -0.64 19.62
CA THR A 31 14.32 -1.40 20.88
C THR A 31 13.11 -0.94 21.69
N PRO A 32 12.55 -1.81 22.57
CA PRO A 32 11.48 -1.42 23.49
C PRO A 32 11.81 -0.17 24.34
N ASN A 33 13.08 0.07 24.65
CA ASN A 33 13.52 1.22 25.44
C ASN A 33 13.50 2.55 24.67
N ASN A 34 13.45 2.51 23.34
CA ASN A 34 13.40 3.67 22.45
C ASN A 34 12.05 3.80 21.74
N LEU A 35 11.01 3.12 22.25
CA LEU A 35 9.66 3.08 21.68
C LEU A 35 8.78 4.19 22.24
N ARG A 36 7.90 4.72 21.40
CA ARG A 36 6.74 5.53 21.81
C ARG A 36 5.48 4.97 21.16
N ILE A 37 4.47 4.67 21.97
CA ILE A 37 3.19 4.12 21.51
C ILE A 37 2.14 5.24 21.54
N PHE A 38 1.42 5.40 20.44
CA PHE A 38 0.20 6.21 20.37
C PHE A 38 -0.99 5.24 20.33
N TRP A 39 -1.87 5.34 21.32
CA TRP A 39 -3.07 4.50 21.40
C TRP A 39 -4.31 5.38 21.32
N GLU A 40 -4.97 5.34 20.18
CA GLU A 40 -6.19 6.08 19.93
C GLU A 40 -7.42 5.17 19.99
N SER A 41 -8.39 5.53 20.81
CA SER A 41 -9.67 4.83 20.91
C SER A 41 -10.76 5.73 21.49
N LYS A 42 -11.98 5.59 20.97
CA LYS A 42 -13.16 6.27 21.54
C LYS A 42 -13.46 5.82 22.97
N ASN A 43 -12.93 4.67 23.40
CA ASN A 43 -13.13 4.15 24.76
C ASN A 43 -12.41 4.99 25.83
N PHE A 44 -11.45 5.83 25.46
CA PHE A 44 -10.76 6.71 26.41
C PHE A 44 -11.51 8.02 26.70
N LYS A 45 -12.65 8.27 26.05
CA LYS A 45 -13.44 9.47 26.29
C LYS A 45 -13.79 9.59 27.77
N GLY A 46 -13.48 10.73 28.38
CA GLY A 46 -13.69 10.98 29.81
C GLY A 46 -12.73 10.24 30.76
N HIS A 47 -11.72 9.57 30.22
CA HIS A 47 -10.67 8.85 30.98
C HIS A 47 -9.27 9.43 30.72
N THR A 48 -9.20 10.62 30.12
CA THR A 48 -7.98 11.37 29.83
C THR A 48 -7.79 12.52 30.80
N ASP A 49 -6.55 12.92 31.05
CA ASP A 49 -6.19 13.92 32.06
C ASP A 49 -5.46 15.15 31.49
N MET A 50 -5.15 15.16 30.19
CA MET A 50 -4.50 16.25 29.49
C MET A 50 -5.32 16.71 28.28
N GLU A 51 -5.14 17.98 27.90
CA GLU A 51 -5.72 18.59 26.71
C GLU A 51 -4.63 19.35 25.96
N GLU A 52 -4.52 19.13 24.65
CA GLU A 52 -3.57 19.82 23.79
C GLU A 52 -4.04 21.24 23.45
N SER A 53 -3.15 22.24 23.51
CA SER A 53 -3.51 23.66 23.48
C SER A 53 -4.11 24.19 22.17
N TRP A 54 -3.79 23.61 21.01
CA TRP A 54 -4.21 24.14 19.71
C TRP A 54 -5.51 23.53 19.21
N TYR A 55 -5.66 22.22 19.34
CA TYR A 55 -6.80 21.47 18.83
C TYR A 55 -7.71 20.92 19.92
N GLN A 56 -7.35 21.12 21.20
CA GLN A 56 -8.12 20.65 22.34
C GLN A 56 -8.32 19.13 22.35
N ASN A 57 -7.33 18.42 21.82
CA ASN A 57 -7.34 16.97 21.81
C ASN A 57 -7.10 16.47 23.24
N GLU A 58 -8.06 15.70 23.75
CA GLU A 58 -7.97 14.99 25.01
C GLU A 58 -6.98 13.81 24.90
N PHE A 59 -6.00 13.73 25.80
CA PHE A 59 -5.02 12.62 25.84
C PHE A 59 -4.52 12.36 27.26
N SER A 60 -3.78 11.27 27.41
CA SER A 60 -3.01 10.96 28.62
C SER A 60 -1.64 10.45 28.24
N VAL A 61 -0.66 10.65 29.12
CA VAL A 61 0.70 10.13 28.94
C VAL A 61 1.03 9.20 30.09
N GLU A 62 1.18 7.93 29.77
CA GLU A 62 1.54 6.90 30.73
C GLU A 62 2.93 6.37 30.46
N LYS A 63 3.69 6.14 31.53
CA LYS A 63 4.99 5.47 31.43
C LYS A 63 4.75 3.97 31.31
N ILE A 64 5.29 3.36 30.25
CA ILE A 64 5.34 1.90 30.12
C ILE A 64 6.15 1.34 31.29
N THR A 65 5.56 0.40 32.02
CA THR A 65 6.20 -0.18 33.21
C THR A 65 7.37 -1.08 32.84
N ASP A 66 8.38 -1.14 33.73
CA ASP A 66 9.57 -1.97 33.51
C ASP A 66 9.20 -3.46 33.34
N ALA A 67 8.13 -3.92 34.02
CA ALA A 67 7.63 -5.28 33.87
C ALA A 67 7.16 -5.60 32.43
N ILE A 68 6.48 -4.64 31.77
CA ILE A 68 6.05 -4.79 30.37
C ILE A 68 7.26 -4.74 29.43
N LEU A 69 8.19 -3.81 29.66
CA LEU A 69 9.42 -3.71 28.85
C LEU A 69 10.24 -5.00 28.93
N GLN A 70 10.46 -5.53 30.12
CA GLN A 70 11.17 -6.80 30.31
C GLN A 70 10.44 -7.96 29.65
N LYS A 71 9.09 -7.98 29.67
CA LYS A 71 8.32 -9.00 28.95
C LYS A 71 8.55 -8.94 27.44
N TRP A 72 8.61 -7.75 26.84
CA TRP A 72 8.87 -7.59 25.40
C TRP A 72 10.31 -7.92 25.02
N ILE A 73 11.29 -7.51 25.84
CA ILE A 73 12.71 -7.81 25.61
C ILE A 73 12.97 -9.32 25.67
N ASN A 74 12.33 -10.02 26.61
CA ASN A 74 12.51 -11.46 26.81
C ASN A 74 11.57 -12.32 25.95
N ALA A 75 10.70 -11.70 25.13
CA ALA A 75 9.84 -12.46 24.24
C ALA A 75 10.70 -13.21 23.21
N SER A 76 10.52 -14.54 23.13
CA SER A 76 11.22 -15.35 22.15
C SER A 76 10.79 -14.97 20.72
N PRO A 77 11.71 -14.97 19.74
CA PRO A 77 11.33 -14.86 18.34
C PRO A 77 10.30 -15.93 18.00
N ASN A 78 9.23 -15.53 17.34
CA ASN A 78 8.32 -16.47 16.69
C ASN A 78 9.00 -16.96 15.41
N ASP A 79 8.86 -18.25 15.07
CA ASP A 79 9.43 -18.83 13.85
C ASP A 79 8.55 -18.59 12.60
N GLU A 80 7.35 -18.04 12.77
CA GLU A 80 6.44 -17.69 11.67
C GLU A 80 6.95 -16.59 10.71
N PRO A 81 7.50 -15.43 11.17
CA PRO A 81 8.00 -14.41 10.27
C PRO A 81 9.25 -14.86 9.51
N HIS A 82 9.18 -14.78 8.18
CA HIS A 82 10.30 -15.03 7.28
C HIS A 82 10.54 -13.82 6.38
N LEU A 83 11.73 -13.77 5.77
CA LEU A 83 11.99 -12.79 4.70
C LEU A 83 11.15 -13.12 3.46
N PRO A 84 10.74 -12.11 2.67
CA PRO A 84 10.00 -12.35 1.44
C PRO A 84 10.85 -13.14 0.44
N VAL A 85 10.19 -13.98 -0.36
CA VAL A 85 10.81 -14.63 -1.51
C VAL A 85 11.05 -13.60 -2.64
N PRO A 86 11.91 -13.89 -3.63
CA PRO A 86 12.09 -13.01 -4.77
C PRO A 86 10.76 -12.71 -5.48
N ASN A 87 10.48 -11.42 -5.69
CA ASN A 87 9.24 -10.96 -6.31
C ASN A 87 9.18 -11.37 -7.80
N LEU A 88 8.19 -12.19 -8.15
CA LEU A 88 8.00 -12.75 -9.50
C LEU A 88 7.38 -11.76 -10.50
N PHE A 89 6.84 -10.63 -10.04
CA PHE A 89 6.18 -9.63 -10.88
C PHE A 89 7.12 -8.56 -11.44
N VAL A 90 8.38 -8.53 -11.02
CA VAL A 90 9.37 -7.59 -11.56
C VAL A 90 9.46 -7.79 -13.08
N PRO A 91 9.14 -6.76 -13.90
CA PRO A 91 9.05 -6.92 -15.34
C PRO A 91 10.43 -7.16 -15.96
N THR A 92 10.55 -8.25 -16.71
CA THR A 92 11.81 -8.62 -17.40
C THR A 92 11.83 -8.22 -18.87
N ASP A 93 10.67 -8.14 -19.51
CA ASP A 93 10.53 -7.69 -20.91
C ASP A 93 10.07 -6.24 -20.93
N LEU A 94 10.96 -5.37 -21.43
CA LEU A 94 10.76 -3.94 -21.54
C LEU A 94 10.67 -3.51 -23.03
N ALA A 95 10.34 -4.42 -23.93
CA ALA A 95 10.15 -4.11 -25.34
C ALA A 95 8.84 -3.34 -25.57
N ILE A 96 8.95 -2.16 -26.21
CA ILE A 96 7.79 -1.38 -26.62
C ILE A 96 7.28 -1.94 -27.95
N LYS A 97 5.99 -2.28 -28.01
CA LYS A 97 5.36 -2.74 -29.24
C LYS A 97 5.02 -1.55 -30.13
N GLU A 98 5.40 -1.64 -31.40
CA GLU A 98 4.93 -0.70 -32.42
C GLU A 98 3.45 -0.93 -32.69
N VAL A 99 2.67 0.14 -32.61
CA VAL A 99 1.22 0.11 -32.77
C VAL A 99 0.77 1.26 -33.66
N GLN A 100 -0.25 1.03 -34.47
CA GLN A 100 -0.84 2.09 -35.29
C GLN A 100 -1.61 3.07 -34.41
N GLN A 101 -1.31 4.35 -34.54
CA GLN A 101 -1.97 5.39 -33.76
C GLN A 101 -3.44 5.50 -34.15
N THR A 102 -4.30 5.58 -33.14
CA THR A 102 -5.73 5.87 -33.31
C THR A 102 -6.13 7.07 -32.47
N LYS A 103 -7.00 7.92 -33.01
CA LYS A 103 -7.45 9.13 -32.30
C LYS A 103 -8.35 8.78 -31.11
N TYR A 104 -9.23 7.79 -31.29
CA TYR A 104 -10.24 7.38 -30.31
C TYR A 104 -10.22 5.87 -30.07
N PRO A 105 -10.67 5.38 -28.89
CA PRO A 105 -10.87 3.96 -28.68
C PRO A 105 -11.87 3.40 -29.70
N PHE A 106 -11.64 2.17 -30.13
CA PHE A 106 -12.50 1.46 -31.05
C PHE A 106 -12.97 0.12 -30.46
N LEU A 107 -14.12 -0.35 -30.93
CA LEU A 107 -14.76 -1.56 -30.43
C LEU A 107 -14.15 -2.78 -31.11
N LEU A 108 -13.37 -3.57 -30.37
CA LEU A 108 -12.78 -4.81 -30.87
C LEU A 108 -13.76 -5.96 -30.89
N ARG A 109 -14.62 -6.04 -29.86
CA ARG A 109 -15.56 -7.15 -29.69
C ARG A 109 -16.84 -6.66 -29.05
N LYS A 110 -17.95 -7.13 -29.59
CA LYS A 110 -19.29 -6.95 -29.03
C LYS A 110 -20.02 -8.27 -29.04
N THR A 111 -20.46 -8.71 -27.87
CA THR A 111 -21.33 -9.88 -27.70
C THR A 111 -22.57 -9.47 -26.91
N SER A 112 -23.48 -10.40 -26.66
CA SER A 112 -24.59 -10.21 -25.71
C SER A 112 -24.10 -9.99 -24.27
N PHE A 113 -22.90 -10.45 -23.92
CA PHE A 113 -22.38 -10.43 -22.54
C PHE A 113 -21.32 -9.35 -22.30
N SER A 114 -20.63 -8.85 -23.33
CA SER A 114 -19.49 -7.94 -23.14
C SER A 114 -19.23 -7.02 -24.33
N ARG A 115 -18.57 -5.90 -24.03
CA ARG A 115 -18.00 -4.95 -25.01
C ARG A 115 -16.54 -4.71 -24.67
N LEU A 116 -15.65 -4.98 -25.61
CA LEU A 116 -14.22 -4.72 -25.46
C LEU A 116 -13.84 -3.51 -26.32
N TRP A 117 -13.45 -2.43 -25.65
CA TRP A 117 -12.89 -1.25 -26.27
C TRP A 117 -11.37 -1.27 -26.13
N TYR A 118 -10.68 -0.86 -27.18
CA TYR A 118 -9.22 -0.79 -27.18
C TYR A 118 -8.75 0.51 -27.81
N LYS A 119 -7.68 1.05 -27.23
CA LYS A 119 -6.92 2.17 -27.77
C LYS A 119 -5.44 1.87 -27.55
N PRO A 120 -4.64 1.67 -28.62
CA PRO A 120 -3.19 1.58 -28.49
C PRO A 120 -2.62 2.90 -27.97
N ASP A 121 -1.62 2.83 -27.09
CA ASP A 121 -0.81 4.00 -26.73
C ASP A 121 0.30 4.20 -27.76
N ALA A 122 0.11 5.19 -28.62
CA ALA A 122 1.12 5.65 -29.57
C ALA A 122 1.64 7.06 -29.22
N LEU A 123 1.26 7.61 -28.06
CA LEU A 123 1.65 8.97 -27.65
C LEU A 123 2.74 8.95 -26.60
N PHE A 124 2.57 8.15 -25.55
CA PHE A 124 3.55 8.07 -24.46
C PHE A 124 4.56 6.95 -24.69
N CYS A 125 4.20 5.95 -25.51
CA CYS A 125 5.05 4.81 -25.87
C CYS A 125 5.66 4.16 -24.61
N THR A 126 4.84 4.00 -23.58
CA THR A 126 5.29 3.43 -22.29
C THR A 126 5.00 1.94 -22.22
N LEU A 127 5.76 1.23 -21.39
CA LEU A 127 5.57 -0.19 -21.10
C LEU A 127 4.43 -0.45 -20.12
N LYS A 128 3.35 0.32 -20.26
CA LYS A 128 2.20 0.30 -19.36
C LYS A 128 0.94 0.14 -20.18
N ALA A 129 0.05 -0.71 -19.69
CA ALA A 129 -1.30 -0.84 -20.20
C ALA A 129 -2.29 -0.46 -19.10
N PHE A 130 -3.39 0.16 -19.48
CA PHE A 130 -4.49 0.44 -18.58
C PHE A 130 -5.68 -0.45 -18.93
N VAL A 131 -6.07 -1.31 -17.99
CA VAL A 131 -7.21 -2.21 -18.15
C VAL A 131 -8.31 -1.75 -17.20
N LYS A 132 -9.46 -1.38 -17.75
CA LYS A 132 -10.66 -1.05 -16.99
C LYS A 132 -11.77 -2.02 -17.33
N ILE A 133 -12.30 -2.68 -16.31
CA ILE A 133 -13.43 -3.60 -16.42
C ILE A 133 -14.59 -3.01 -15.64
N ASP A 134 -15.76 -2.91 -16.28
CA ASP A 134 -17.00 -2.44 -15.68
C ASP A 134 -18.02 -3.59 -15.70
N PHE A 135 -18.53 -3.94 -14.52
CA PHE A 135 -19.52 -5.00 -14.37
C PHE A 135 -20.91 -4.39 -14.17
N SER A 136 -21.80 -4.61 -15.14
CA SER A 136 -23.20 -4.21 -15.01
C SER A 136 -24.00 -5.29 -14.30
N CYS A 137 -24.26 -5.09 -13.00
CA CYS A 137 -25.05 -5.99 -12.17
C CYS A 137 -26.21 -5.23 -11.51
N PRO A 138 -27.44 -5.25 -12.08
CA PRO A 138 -28.58 -4.55 -11.48
C PRO A 138 -28.92 -5.06 -10.07
N LYS A 139 -28.63 -6.33 -9.77
CA LYS A 139 -28.91 -6.94 -8.47
C LYS A 139 -27.98 -6.44 -7.36
N SER A 140 -26.81 -5.89 -7.67
CA SER A 140 -25.90 -5.39 -6.63
C SER A 140 -26.30 -4.04 -6.04
N ARG A 141 -27.24 -3.30 -6.67
CA ARG A 141 -27.59 -1.92 -6.27
C ARG A 141 -29.10 -1.65 -6.23
N HIS A 142 -29.91 -2.70 -6.11
CA HIS A 142 -31.37 -2.56 -6.14
C HIS A 142 -31.97 -2.10 -4.79
N SER A 143 -31.20 -2.19 -3.71
CA SER A 143 -31.55 -1.73 -2.37
C SER A 143 -30.28 -1.34 -1.59
N SER A 144 -30.44 -0.62 -0.48
CA SER A 144 -29.34 -0.29 0.44
C SER A 144 -28.62 -1.53 0.95
N ASP A 145 -29.36 -2.59 1.27
CA ASP A 145 -28.81 -3.83 1.80
C ASP A 145 -27.97 -4.56 0.74
N ALA A 146 -28.48 -4.62 -0.49
CA ALA A 146 -27.75 -5.23 -1.61
C ALA A 146 -26.45 -4.46 -1.93
N GLU A 147 -26.49 -3.14 -1.85
CA GLU A 147 -25.31 -2.29 -2.03
C GLU A 147 -24.29 -2.52 -0.91
N ALA A 148 -24.73 -2.55 0.35
CA ALA A 148 -23.86 -2.82 1.49
C ALA A 148 -23.21 -4.21 1.42
N VAL A 149 -23.98 -5.25 1.08
CA VAL A 149 -23.46 -6.61 0.92
C VAL A 149 -22.47 -6.69 -0.23
N THR A 150 -22.74 -6.00 -1.34
CA THR A 150 -21.81 -5.93 -2.48
C THR A 150 -20.50 -5.24 -2.08
N ASP A 151 -20.57 -4.11 -1.36
CA ASP A 151 -19.38 -3.40 -0.87
C ASP A 151 -18.54 -4.32 0.04
N ILE A 152 -19.16 -4.95 1.04
CA ILE A 152 -18.49 -5.89 1.94
C ILE A 152 -17.83 -7.03 1.14
N PHE A 153 -18.56 -7.65 0.20
CA PHE A 153 -18.01 -8.70 -0.65
C PHE A 153 -16.78 -8.23 -1.43
N THR A 154 -16.84 -7.05 -2.05
CA THR A 154 -15.70 -6.51 -2.81
C THR A 154 -14.50 -6.20 -1.92
N ARG A 155 -14.71 -5.74 -0.69
CA ARG A 155 -13.63 -5.51 0.27
C ARG A 155 -12.99 -6.80 0.74
N LEU A 156 -13.79 -7.83 1.05
CA LEU A 156 -13.28 -9.14 1.42
C LEU A 156 -12.51 -9.81 0.28
N LEU A 157 -12.95 -9.60 -0.97
CA LEU A 157 -12.22 -10.10 -2.12
C LEU A 157 -10.86 -9.40 -2.28
N MET A 158 -10.81 -8.09 -2.06
CA MET A 158 -9.54 -7.34 -2.09
C MET A 158 -8.60 -7.75 -0.97
N ASP A 159 -9.12 -7.94 0.24
CA ASP A 159 -8.37 -8.45 1.40
C ASP A 159 -7.79 -9.84 1.13
N TYR A 160 -8.62 -10.76 0.63
CA TYR A 160 -8.18 -12.10 0.24
C TYR A 160 -7.07 -12.12 -0.82
N LEU A 161 -7.09 -11.17 -1.75
CA LEU A 161 -6.09 -11.07 -2.82
C LEU A 161 -4.87 -10.25 -2.42
N ASN A 162 -4.89 -9.54 -1.29
CA ASN A 162 -3.90 -8.53 -0.93
C ASN A 162 -2.49 -9.11 -0.85
N ASP A 163 -2.32 -10.24 -0.15
CA ASP A 163 -1.01 -10.88 0.04
C ASP A 163 -0.35 -11.24 -1.29
N TYR A 164 -1.13 -11.76 -2.24
CA TYR A 164 -0.63 -12.11 -3.57
C TYR A 164 -0.41 -10.88 -4.46
N ALA A 165 -1.33 -9.91 -4.41
CA ALA A 165 -1.28 -8.71 -5.24
C ALA A 165 -0.23 -7.70 -4.78
N TYR A 166 0.23 -7.77 -3.52
CA TYR A 166 1.24 -6.88 -2.97
C TYR A 166 2.54 -6.92 -3.77
N ASP A 167 3.02 -8.11 -4.10
CA ASP A 167 4.23 -8.30 -4.92
C ASP A 167 4.07 -7.63 -6.30
N ALA A 168 2.89 -7.73 -6.91
CA ALA A 168 2.61 -7.05 -8.17
C ALA A 168 2.54 -5.52 -8.05
N GLN A 169 2.16 -4.99 -6.88
CA GLN A 169 2.08 -3.55 -6.63
C GLN A 169 3.44 -2.90 -6.40
N VAL A 170 4.38 -3.63 -5.78
CA VAL A 170 5.74 -3.13 -5.48
C VAL A 170 6.76 -3.40 -6.60
N ALA A 171 6.38 -4.15 -7.63
CA ALA A 171 7.15 -4.40 -8.84
C ALA A 171 7.15 -3.19 -9.79
#